data_AF-A0JQL8-F1
#
_entry.id   AF-A0JQL8-F1
#
_cell.length_a   1.000
_cell.length_b   1.000
_cell.length_c   1.000
_cell.angle_alpha   90.00
_cell.angle_beta   90.00
_cell.angle_gamma   90.00
#
_symmetry.space_group_name_H-M   'P 1'
#
loop_
_entity.id
_entity.type
_entity.pdbx_description
1 polymer ?
#
loop_
_entity_poly.entity_id
_entity_poly.type
_entity_poly.pdbx_seq_one_letter_code
_entity_poly.pdbx_strand_id
1 'polypeptide(L)'
;MYKSRPITVVVNENINYILNREKITKESLYKEVGHQKIIYNPSANTSIQKLEEIAKFLGTNVPDLVTDWKDGSYPDEHEEYDRGYKDGRKDALKELYDKEVNKIG
;
A
#
# COMPACT_ATOMS: atom_id res chain seq x y z
N MET A 1 -4.21 22.57 -2.31
CA MET A 1 -5.18 21.45 -2.42
C MET A 1 -4.36 20.17 -2.49
N TYR A 2 -4.69 19.15 -1.70
CA TYR A 2 -3.96 17.88 -1.75
C TYR A 2 -4.19 17.24 -3.13
N LYS A 3 -3.10 16.74 -3.75
CA LYS A 3 -3.18 16.05 -5.04
C LYS A 3 -2.84 14.59 -4.78
N SER A 4 -3.85 13.72 -4.82
CA SER A 4 -3.65 12.29 -4.60
C SER A 4 -2.60 11.73 -5.55
N ARG A 5 -1.68 10.95 -5.00
CA ARG A 5 -0.62 10.30 -5.76
C ARG A 5 -1.15 9.02 -6.41
N PRO A 6 -0.54 8.55 -7.52
CA PRO A 6 -0.90 7.24 -8.06
C PRO A 6 -0.74 6.15 -7.00
N ILE A 7 -1.72 5.27 -6.85
CA ILE A 7 -1.71 4.24 -5.80
C ILE A 7 -0.49 3.31 -5.88
N THR A 8 0.04 3.07 -7.07
CA THR A 8 1.26 2.28 -7.27
C THR A 8 2.51 2.97 -6.73
N VAL A 9 2.56 4.30 -6.74
CA VAL A 9 3.64 5.08 -6.11
C VAL A 9 3.54 4.93 -4.59
N VAL A 10 2.33 5.13 -4.04
CA VAL A 10 2.05 4.99 -2.60
C VAL A 10 2.46 3.61 -2.09
N VAL A 11 2.01 2.55 -2.78
CA VAL A 11 2.35 1.17 -2.43
C VAL A 11 3.86 0.91 -2.50
N ASN A 12 4.52 1.37 -3.57
CA ASN A 12 5.97 1.21 -3.72
C ASN A 12 6.72 1.87 -2.55
N GLU A 13 6.38 3.12 -2.23
CA GLU A 13 7.01 3.87 -1.15
C GLU A 13 6.76 3.21 0.21
N ASN A 14 5.51 2.82 0.49
CA ASN A 14 5.13 2.22 1.76
C ASN A 14 5.82 0.88 2.01
N ILE A 15 5.91 0.01 1.00
CA ILE A 15 6.67 -1.25 1.09
C ILE A 15 8.15 -0.96 1.36
N ASN A 16 8.76 -0.02 0.61
CA ASN A 16 10.18 0.30 0.78
C ASN A 16 10.48 0.95 2.13
N TYR A 17 9.57 1.78 2.65
CA TYR A 17 9.68 2.36 3.98
C TYR A 17 9.74 1.27 5.05
N ILE A 18 8.79 0.32 5.05
CA ILE A 18 8.73 -0.74 6.06
C ILE A 18 9.96 -1.64 5.96
N LEU A 19 10.36 -2.01 4.74
CA LEU A 19 11.60 -2.79 4.52
C LEU A 19 12.82 -2.10 5.13
N ASN A 20 12.96 -0.78 4.95
CA ASN A 20 14.07 -0.03 5.49
C ASN A 20 14.00 0.08 7.03
N ARG A 21 12.82 0.39 7.58
CA ARG A 21 12.60 0.54 9.02
C ARG A 21 12.92 -0.75 9.76
N GLU A 22 12.39 -1.86 9.28
CA GLU A 22 12.56 -3.20 9.88
C GLU A 22 13.89 -3.86 9.49
N LYS A 23 14.73 -3.19 8.68
CA LYS A 23 16.00 -3.72 8.16
C LYS A 23 15.84 -5.06 7.43
N ILE A 24 14.70 -5.23 6.74
CA ILE A 24 14.39 -6.40 5.94
C ILE A 24 14.93 -6.19 4.53
N THR A 25 15.67 -7.16 4.02
CA THR A 25 16.19 -7.10 2.65
C THR A 25 15.08 -7.43 1.64
N LYS A 26 15.13 -6.78 0.46
CA LYS A 26 14.24 -7.10 -0.66
C LYS A 26 14.33 -8.56 -1.08
N GLU A 27 15.53 -9.16 -0.99
CA GLU A 27 15.76 -10.57 -1.26
C GLU A 27 14.97 -11.50 -0.34
N SER A 28 14.88 -11.18 0.96
CA SER A 28 14.08 -11.96 1.91
C SER A 28 12.59 -11.91 1.56
N LEU A 29 12.09 -10.73 1.18
CA LEU A 29 10.72 -10.58 0.68
C LEU A 29 10.49 -11.43 -0.57
N TYR A 30 11.41 -11.45 -1.54
CA TYR A 30 11.24 -12.26 -2.76
C TYR A 30 11.27 -13.75 -2.53
N LYS A 31 12.01 -14.23 -1.52
CA LYS A 31 11.99 -15.65 -1.17
C LYS A 31 10.61 -16.08 -0.66
N GLU A 32 9.89 -15.19 0.03
CA GLU A 32 8.57 -15.48 0.56
C GLU A 32 7.45 -15.28 -0.47
N VAL A 33 7.38 -14.09 -1.10
CA VAL A 33 6.23 -13.69 -1.93
C VAL A 33 6.52 -13.73 -3.43
N GLY A 34 7.71 -14.20 -3.83
CA GLY A 34 8.19 -14.17 -5.21
C GLY A 34 8.61 -12.77 -5.66
N HIS A 35 9.19 -12.66 -6.86
CA HIS A 35 9.60 -11.37 -7.41
C HIS A 35 8.40 -10.47 -7.74
N GLN A 36 8.26 -9.36 -7.01
CA GLN A 36 7.19 -8.38 -7.23
C GLN A 36 7.77 -7.09 -7.82
N LYS A 37 7.35 -6.75 -9.06
CA LYS A 37 7.83 -5.56 -9.79
C LYS A 37 7.52 -4.24 -9.07
N ILE A 38 6.41 -4.20 -8.34
CA ILE A 38 5.96 -3.03 -7.55
C ILE A 38 6.99 -2.56 -6.53
N ILE A 39 7.95 -3.40 -6.10
CA ILE A 39 8.98 -3.00 -5.12
C ILE A 39 10.08 -2.12 -5.72
N TYR A 40 10.26 -2.16 -7.04
CA TYR A 40 11.30 -1.39 -7.75
C TYR A 40 10.75 -0.37 -8.74
N ASN A 41 9.55 -0.63 -9.26
CA ASN A 41 8.92 0.21 -10.26
C ASN A 41 7.62 0.78 -9.70
N PRO A 42 7.57 2.08 -9.37
CA PRO A 42 6.38 2.73 -8.83
C PRO A 42 5.23 2.85 -9.85
N SER A 43 5.45 2.49 -11.11
CA SER A 43 4.41 2.39 -12.15
C SER A 43 3.93 0.96 -12.39
N ALA A 44 4.48 -0.05 -11.69
CA ALA A 44 4.06 -1.42 -11.85
C ALA A 44 2.78 -1.69 -11.05
N ASN A 45 1.83 -2.41 -11.65
CA ASN A 45 0.63 -2.86 -10.95
C ASN A 45 0.94 -4.08 -10.06
N THR A 46 0.08 -4.29 -9.07
CA THR A 46 0.07 -5.47 -8.21
C THR A 46 -1.37 -5.91 -7.95
N SER A 47 -1.58 -7.18 -7.62
CA SER A 47 -2.90 -7.68 -7.23
C SER A 47 -3.12 -7.53 -5.73
N ILE A 48 -4.39 -7.51 -5.30
CA ILE A 48 -4.75 -7.48 -3.88
C ILE A 48 -4.20 -8.70 -3.15
N GLN A 49 -4.31 -9.89 -3.73
CA GLN A 49 -3.75 -11.12 -3.14
C GLN A 49 -2.23 -11.00 -2.88
N LYS A 50 -1.48 -10.37 -3.79
CA LYS A 50 -0.04 -10.13 -3.56
C LYS A 50 0.21 -9.05 -2.53
N LEU A 51 -0.62 -8.02 -2.45
CA LEU A 51 -0.55 -7.05 -1.35
C LEU A 51 -0.82 -7.71 0.01
N GLU A 52 -1.76 -8.64 0.10
CA GLU A 52 -2.04 -9.38 1.34
C GLU A 52 -0.85 -10.26 1.76
N GLU A 53 -0.24 -10.96 0.80
CA GLU A 53 0.98 -11.75 1.06
C GLU A 53 2.15 -10.87 1.51
N ILE A 54 2.38 -9.73 0.84
CA ILE A 54 3.42 -8.77 1.21
C ILE A 54 3.14 -8.21 2.61
N ALA A 55 1.92 -7.78 2.89
CA ALA A 55 1.53 -7.24 4.18
C ALA A 55 1.75 -8.25 5.31
N LYS A 56 1.35 -9.50 5.08
CA LYS A 56 1.56 -10.60 6.03
C LYS A 56 3.05 -10.83 6.32
N PHE A 57 3.89 -10.87 5.29
CA PHE A 57 5.34 -11.02 5.47
C PHE A 57 5.97 -9.84 6.22
N LEU A 58 5.53 -8.62 5.91
CA LEU A 58 6.01 -7.40 6.56
C LEU A 58 5.43 -7.16 7.95
N GLY A 59 4.55 -8.04 8.46
CA GLY A 59 3.93 -7.88 9.77
C GLY A 59 2.96 -6.70 9.87
N THR A 60 2.33 -6.33 8.75
CA THR A 60 1.42 -5.18 8.62
C THR A 60 0.11 -5.60 7.95
N ASN A 61 -0.72 -4.64 7.52
CA ASN A 61 -1.99 -4.88 6.84
C ASN A 61 -2.02 -4.15 5.47
N VAL A 62 -2.95 -4.56 4.59
CA VAL A 62 -3.09 -3.94 3.25
C VAL A 62 -3.35 -2.43 3.32
N PRO A 63 -4.23 -1.93 4.21
CA PRO A 63 -4.41 -0.50 4.41
C PRO A 63 -3.12 0.28 4.65
N ASP A 64 -2.21 -0.22 5.47
CA ASP A 64 -0.92 0.44 5.72
C ASP A 64 -0.05 0.53 4.45
N LEU A 65 -0.21 -0.42 3.51
CA LEU A 65 0.49 -0.41 2.23
C LEU A 65 -0.16 0.53 1.20
N VAL A 66 -1.48 0.77 1.26
CA VAL A 66 -2.20 1.57 0.26
C VAL A 66 -2.56 2.98 0.72
N THR A 67 -2.34 3.31 1.99
CA THR A 67 -2.66 4.62 2.55
C THR A 67 -1.66 5.66 2.07
N ASP A 68 -2.19 6.73 1.48
CA ASP A 68 -1.40 7.88 1.04
C ASP A 68 -1.09 8.78 2.25
N TRP A 69 -0.10 8.37 3.02
CA TRP A 69 0.39 9.09 4.20
C TRP A 69 0.89 10.49 3.80
N LYS A 70 0.56 11.51 4.60
CA LYS A 70 1.23 12.81 4.50
C LYS A 70 2.68 12.66 4.94
N ASP A 71 3.56 13.52 4.45
CA ASP A 71 4.95 13.57 4.90
C ASP A 71 5.01 13.65 6.43
N GLY A 72 5.66 12.66 7.06
CA GLY A 72 5.77 12.54 8.52
C GLY A 72 4.67 11.72 9.20
N SER A 73 3.58 11.37 8.50
CA SER A 73 2.39 10.71 9.08
C SER A 73 2.43 9.19 9.10
N TYR A 74 3.60 8.59 8.86
CA TYR A 74 3.73 7.13 8.89
C TYR A 74 3.38 6.63 10.31
N PRO A 75 2.81 5.42 10.50
CA PRO A 75 2.08 4.99 11.72
C PRO A 75 2.79 5.06 13.07
N ASP A 76 4.05 5.48 13.09
CA ASP A 76 4.84 5.75 14.28
C ASP A 76 4.22 6.94 15.08
N GLU A 77 3.39 7.79 14.43
CA GLU A 77 2.56 8.81 15.07
C GLU A 77 1.09 8.34 15.17
N HIS A 78 0.75 7.70 16.29
CA HIS A 78 -0.55 7.06 16.57
C HIS A 78 -1.82 7.91 16.29
N GLU A 79 -1.72 9.25 16.20
CA GLU A 79 -2.87 10.13 15.91
C GLU A 79 -3.18 10.29 14.41
N GLU A 80 -2.18 10.20 13.52
CA GLU A 80 -2.40 10.35 12.07
C GLU A 80 -2.82 9.03 11.41
N TYR A 81 -2.50 7.89 12.05
CA TYR A 81 -2.94 6.54 11.68
C TYR A 81 -4.46 6.45 11.47
N ASP A 82 -5.22 6.97 12.44
CA ASP A 82 -6.68 6.88 12.47
C ASP A 82 -7.36 7.75 11.40
N ARG A 83 -6.66 8.81 10.92
CA ARG A 83 -7.15 9.68 9.83
C ARG A 83 -6.78 9.11 8.47
N GLY A 84 -5.52 8.73 8.25
CA GLY A 84 -5.06 8.14 6.98
C GLY A 84 -5.80 6.84 6.64
N TYR A 85 -6.00 5.96 7.63
CA TYR A 85 -6.76 4.71 7.46
C TYR A 85 -8.21 4.94 7.02
N LYS A 86 -8.90 5.94 7.58
CA LYS A 86 -10.30 6.25 7.24
C LYS A 86 -10.43 6.77 5.81
N ASP A 87 -9.50 7.62 5.39
CA ASP A 87 -9.53 8.22 4.05
C ASP A 87 -9.12 7.20 2.98
N GLY A 88 -8.00 6.47 3.18
CA GLY A 88 -7.53 5.45 2.24
C GLY A 88 -8.49 4.28 2.06
N ARG A 89 -9.14 3.80 3.14
CA ARG A 89 -10.16 2.75 3.05
C ARG A 89 -11.40 3.23 2.29
N LYS A 90 -11.82 4.48 2.50
CA LYS A 90 -13.00 5.05 1.83
C LYS A 90 -12.76 5.19 0.33
N ASP A 91 -11.59 5.66 -0.07
CA ASP A 91 -11.24 5.83 -1.48
C ASP A 91 -11.06 4.47 -2.19
N ALA A 92 -10.38 3.51 -1.54
CA ALA A 92 -10.24 2.15 -2.08
C ALA A 92 -11.61 1.44 -2.23
N LEU A 93 -12.49 1.56 -1.23
CA LEU A 93 -13.85 1.00 -1.31
C LEU A 93 -14.68 1.67 -2.41
N LYS A 94 -14.55 2.99 -2.58
CA LYS A 94 -15.25 3.72 -3.63
C LYS A 94 -14.78 3.29 -5.02
N GLU A 95 -13.48 3.18 -5.25
CA GLU A 95 -12.95 2.71 -6.54
C GLU A 95 -13.36 1.27 -6.86
N LEU A 96 -13.42 0.40 -5.86
CA LEU A 96 -13.89 -0.98 -6.02
C LEU A 96 -15.38 -1.01 -6.36
N TYR A 97 -16.20 -0.22 -5.65
CA TYR A 97 -17.63 -0.10 -5.90
C TYR A 97 -17.92 0.45 -7.31
N ASP A 98 -17.24 1.52 -7.71
CA ASP A 98 -17.39 2.13 -9.04
C ASP A 98 -16.98 1.17 -10.16
N LYS A 99 -16.01 0.27 -9.91
CA LYS A 99 -15.60 -0.78 -10.86
C LYS A 99 -16.60 -1.94 -10.95
N GLU A 100 -17.28 -2.30 -9.87
CA GLU A 100 -18.32 -3.34 -9.90
C GLU A 100 -19.62 -2.83 -10.50
N VAL A 101 -20.05 -1.62 -10.16
CA VAL A 101 -21.28 -1.02 -10.70
C VAL A 101 -21.17 -0.74 -12.19
N ASN A 102 -20.00 -0.32 -12.69
CA ASN A 102 -19.78 -0.11 -14.14
C ASN A 102 -19.53 -1.40 -14.94
N LYS A 103 -19.54 -2.58 -14.32
CA LYS A 103 -19.48 -3.87 -15.04
C LYS A 103 -20.86 -4.42 -15.43
N ILE A 104 -21.95 -3.80 -14.97
CA ILE A 104 -23.33 -4.26 -15.18
C ILE A 104 -24.09 -3.32 -16.17
N GLY A 105 -23.41 -2.32 -16.74
CA GLY A 105 -23.94 -1.42 -17.78
C GLY A 105 -23.45 -1.76 -19.17
#